data_AF-A0A935WQS8-F1
#
_entry.id   AF-A0A935WQS8-F1
#
_cell.length_a   1.000
_cell.length_b   1.000
_cell.length_c   1.000
_cell.angle_alpha   90.00
_cell.angle_beta   90.00
_cell.angle_gamma   90.00
#
_symmetry.space_group_name_H-M   'P 1'
#
loop_
_entity.id
_entity.type
_entity.pdbx_description
1 polymer ?
#
loop_
_entity_poly.entity_id
_entity_poly.type
_entity_poly.pdbx_seq_one_letter_code
_entity_poly.pdbx_strand_id
1 'polypeptide(L)'
;MRVWFVALFLLTAALPTGAQQPLRPSQAICDAGKLSGRPYALCLEKAMRDSNSELEALVERIMGFIEMRADLQQAQKSRWKSSLEEAQILFVRFRNQECQSVAPFEGTKPPEGPRGGRIGFGSFEERLLCLIDKNVARTRELEARYVK
;
A
#
# COMPACT_ATOMS: atom_id res chain seq x y z
N MET A 1 57.32 -35.96 20.02
CA MET A 1 56.14 -35.17 20.41
C MET A 1 55.94 -34.08 19.36
N ARG A 2 54.93 -34.20 18.49
CA ARG A 2 54.59 -33.18 17.48
C ARG A 2 53.12 -32.81 17.67
N VAL A 3 52.91 -31.56 18.06
CA VAL A 3 51.61 -30.96 18.39
C VAL A 3 50.83 -30.74 17.10
N TRP A 4 49.61 -31.28 17.04
CA TRP A 4 48.67 -31.06 15.95
C TRP A 4 47.96 -29.72 16.19
N PHE A 5 48.16 -28.75 15.29
CA PHE A 5 47.34 -27.55 15.25
C PHE A 5 46.02 -27.86 14.52
N VAL A 6 44.94 -27.97 15.29
CA VAL A 6 43.57 -27.97 14.75
C VAL A 6 43.25 -26.54 14.34
N ALA A 7 43.18 -26.29 13.04
CA ALA A 7 42.71 -25.04 12.48
C ALA A 7 41.17 -24.97 12.60
N LEU A 8 40.70 -24.17 13.55
CA LEU A 8 39.31 -23.83 13.77
C LEU A 8 38.86 -22.88 12.65
N PHE A 9 38.19 -23.41 11.61
CA PHE A 9 37.54 -22.59 10.58
C PHE A 9 36.32 -21.91 11.19
N LEU A 10 36.46 -20.63 11.55
CA LEU A 10 35.37 -19.74 11.92
C LEU A 10 34.49 -19.47 10.69
N LEU A 11 33.38 -20.22 10.58
CA LEU A 11 32.25 -19.87 9.71
C LEU A 11 31.63 -18.56 10.22
N THR A 12 32.07 -17.44 9.65
CA THR A 12 31.42 -16.14 9.80
C THR A 12 30.15 -16.14 8.95
N ALA A 13 29.03 -16.44 9.58
CA ALA A 13 27.72 -16.22 8.99
C ALA A 13 27.54 -14.71 8.75
N ALA A 14 27.65 -14.28 7.49
CA ALA A 14 27.26 -12.95 7.06
C ALA A 14 25.74 -12.83 7.24
N LEU A 15 25.30 -12.24 8.36
CA LEU A 15 23.93 -11.81 8.52
C LEU A 15 23.66 -10.72 7.47
N PRO A 16 22.59 -10.82 6.67
CA PRO A 16 22.24 -9.77 5.74
C PRO A 16 22.00 -8.48 6.54
N THR A 17 22.85 -7.48 6.32
CA THR A 17 22.63 -6.10 6.74
C THR A 17 21.22 -5.70 6.33
N GLY A 18 20.42 -5.27 7.31
CA GLY A 18 18.99 -5.03 7.20
C GLY A 18 18.61 -4.37 5.88
N ALA A 19 17.87 -5.11 5.05
CA ALA A 19 17.25 -4.56 3.86
C ALA A 19 16.32 -3.43 4.33
N GLN A 20 16.69 -2.19 4.02
CA GLN A 20 15.87 -1.02 4.29
C GLN A 20 14.53 -1.26 3.58
N GLN A 21 13.44 -1.42 4.36
CA GLN A 21 12.14 -1.67 3.77
C GLN A 21 11.83 -0.51 2.82
N PRO A 22 11.40 -0.80 1.57
CA PRO A 22 11.08 0.25 0.63
C PRO A 22 10.01 1.15 1.24
N LEU A 23 10.21 2.46 1.10
CA LEU A 23 9.32 3.45 1.65
C LEU A 23 7.88 3.17 1.18
N ARG A 24 6.92 3.16 2.11
CA ARG A 24 5.50 2.96 1.76
C ARG A 24 5.05 4.08 0.82
N PRO A 25 4.18 3.84 -0.17
CA PRO A 25 3.69 4.88 -1.07
C PRO A 25 3.21 6.15 -0.36
N SER A 26 2.46 5.99 0.73
CA SER A 26 1.96 7.06 1.58
C SER A 26 3.07 7.90 2.21
N GLN A 27 4.16 7.28 2.65
CA GLN A 27 5.36 7.96 3.18
C GLN A 27 6.15 8.67 2.08
N ALA A 28 6.14 8.13 0.85
CA ALA A 28 6.80 8.76 -0.29
C ALA A 28 6.06 10.02 -0.76
N ILE A 29 4.73 10.01 -0.68
CA ILE A 29 3.87 11.16 -1.05
C ILE A 29 3.86 12.21 0.07
N CYS A 30 3.71 11.78 1.32
CA CYS A 30 3.65 12.65 2.49
C CYS A 30 4.77 12.29 3.49
N ASP A 31 5.82 13.09 3.50
CA ASP A 31 7.02 12.89 4.33
C ASP A 31 6.83 13.51 5.73
N ALA A 32 6.67 12.66 6.75
CA ALA A 32 6.51 13.08 8.15
C ALA A 32 7.77 13.71 8.77
N GLY A 33 8.94 13.56 8.13
CA GLY A 33 10.17 14.26 8.52
C GLY A 33 10.22 15.71 8.01
N LYS A 34 9.41 16.05 6.99
CA LYS A 34 9.31 17.39 6.41
C LYS A 34 8.02 18.12 6.77
N LEU A 35 6.95 17.38 6.98
CA LEU A 35 5.62 17.89 7.30
C LEU A 35 5.21 17.39 8.68
N SER A 36 4.64 18.26 9.51
CA SER A 36 4.11 17.90 10.82
C SER A 36 2.76 18.58 11.08
N GLY A 37 1.97 18.03 12.00
CA GLY A 37 0.68 18.58 12.40
C GLY A 37 -0.29 18.76 11.22
N ARG A 38 -0.89 19.95 11.11
CA ARG A 38 -1.93 20.25 10.11
C ARG A 38 -1.47 20.10 8.65
N PRO A 39 -0.30 20.64 8.22
CA PRO A 39 0.22 20.40 6.87
C PRO A 39 0.33 18.91 6.49
N TYR A 40 0.78 18.06 7.42
CA TYR A 40 0.87 16.62 7.18
C TYR A 40 -0.51 15.98 7.00
N ALA A 41 -1.46 16.30 7.87
CA ALA A 41 -2.84 15.81 7.76
C ALA A 41 -3.50 16.21 6.42
N LEU A 42 -3.32 17.47 5.99
CA LEU A 42 -3.83 17.95 4.70
C LEU A 42 -3.19 17.24 3.51
N CYS A 43 -1.88 16.93 3.59
CA CYS A 43 -1.20 16.12 2.59
C CYS A 43 -1.85 14.74 2.47
N LEU A 44 -2.05 14.04 3.60
CA LEU A 44 -2.66 12.72 3.61
C LEU A 44 -4.08 12.70 3.06
N GLU A 45 -4.90 13.68 3.44
CA GLU A 45 -6.27 13.79 2.92
C GLU A 45 -6.29 14.02 1.41
N LYS A 46 -5.41 14.88 0.90
CA LYS A 46 -5.27 15.12 -0.54
C LYS A 46 -4.79 13.86 -1.26
N ALA A 47 -3.72 13.23 -0.78
CA ALA A 47 -3.16 12.02 -1.36
C ALA A 47 -4.15 10.86 -1.38
N MET A 48 -4.99 10.72 -0.35
CA MET A 48 -6.05 9.72 -0.32
C MET A 48 -7.09 9.97 -1.41
N ARG A 49 -7.56 11.21 -1.57
CA ARG A 49 -8.53 11.56 -2.63
C ARG A 49 -7.94 11.37 -4.02
N ASP A 50 -6.71 11.85 -4.24
CA ASP A 50 -6.03 11.77 -5.53
C ASP A 50 -5.82 10.31 -5.93
N SER A 51 -5.24 9.49 -5.05
CA SER A 51 -5.00 8.06 -5.33
C SER A 51 -6.30 7.27 -5.58
N ASN A 52 -7.41 7.65 -4.94
CA ASN A 52 -8.71 7.03 -5.21
C ASN A 52 -9.23 7.44 -6.61
N SER A 53 -9.15 8.72 -6.95
CA SER A 53 -9.55 9.23 -8.26
C SER A 53 -8.71 8.66 -9.40
N GLU A 54 -7.40 8.53 -9.20
CA GLU A 54 -6.48 7.89 -10.16
C GLU A 54 -6.86 6.43 -10.42
N LEU A 55 -7.17 5.68 -9.36
CA LEU A 55 -7.59 4.28 -9.46
C LEU A 55 -8.93 4.16 -10.20
N GLU A 56 -9.92 5.00 -9.88
CA GLU A 56 -11.22 5.04 -10.56
C GLU A 56 -11.05 5.35 -12.06
N ALA A 57 -10.30 6.39 -12.38
CA ALA A 57 -10.02 6.77 -13.77
C ALA A 57 -9.27 5.66 -14.53
N LEU A 58 -8.36 4.94 -13.88
CA LEU A 58 -7.69 3.79 -14.49
C LEU A 58 -8.66 2.65 -14.78
N VAL A 59 -9.55 2.32 -13.84
CA VAL A 59 -10.58 1.27 -14.05
C VAL A 59 -11.48 1.63 -15.23
N GLU A 60 -11.93 2.88 -15.32
CA GLU A 60 -12.73 3.36 -16.46
C GLU A 60 -11.99 3.23 -17.80
N ARG A 61 -10.70 3.63 -17.84
CA ARG A 61 -9.87 3.44 -19.04
C ARG A 61 -9.75 1.97 -19.44
N ILE A 62 -9.59 1.07 -18.46
CA ILE A 62 -9.52 -0.38 -18.72
C ILE A 62 -10.85 -0.90 -19.27
N MET A 63 -11.98 -0.46 -18.72
CA MET A 63 -13.31 -0.82 -19.25
C MET A 63 -13.47 -0.37 -20.70
N GLY A 64 -13.02 0.84 -21.03
CA GLY A 64 -13.00 1.36 -22.41
C GLY A 64 -12.07 0.55 -23.32
N PHE A 65 -10.87 0.20 -22.85
CA PHE A 65 -9.95 -0.67 -23.58
C PHE A 65 -10.58 -2.02 -23.92
N ILE A 66 -11.24 -2.68 -22.96
CA ILE A 66 -11.92 -3.96 -23.19
C ILE A 66 -13.01 -3.83 -24.26
N GLU A 67 -13.77 -2.73 -24.23
CA GLU A 67 -14.83 -2.49 -25.21
C GLU A 67 -14.29 -2.37 -26.64
N MET A 68 -13.13 -1.70 -26.80
CA MET A 68 -12.49 -1.47 -28.11
C MET A 68 -11.80 -2.70 -28.71
N ARG A 69 -11.70 -3.83 -27.99
CA ARG A 69 -11.03 -5.05 -28.47
C ARG A 69 -11.78 -5.68 -29.65
N ALA A 70 -11.26 -5.51 -30.87
CA ALA A 70 -11.88 -6.07 -32.08
C ALA A 70 -11.75 -7.60 -32.18
N ASP A 71 -10.79 -8.20 -31.47
CA ASP A 71 -10.50 -9.63 -31.47
C ASP A 71 -11.42 -10.46 -30.54
N LEU A 72 -12.29 -9.81 -29.76
CA LEU A 72 -13.18 -10.46 -28.81
C LEU A 72 -14.64 -10.36 -29.22
N GLN A 73 -15.40 -11.43 -29.01
CA GLN A 73 -16.86 -11.43 -29.13
C GLN A 73 -17.49 -10.61 -27.99
N GLN A 74 -18.70 -10.07 -28.21
CA GLN A 74 -19.39 -9.23 -27.21
C GLN A 74 -19.61 -9.95 -25.88
N ALA A 75 -19.96 -11.24 -25.92
CA ALA A 75 -20.12 -12.04 -24.71
C ALA A 75 -18.82 -12.15 -23.88
N GLN A 76 -17.67 -12.25 -24.55
CA GLN A 76 -16.36 -12.29 -23.88
C GLN A 76 -16.02 -10.95 -23.23
N LYS A 77 -16.25 -9.83 -23.95
CA LYS A 77 -16.07 -8.47 -23.41
C LYS A 77 -16.95 -8.24 -22.18
N SER A 78 -18.23 -8.57 -22.28
CA SER A 78 -19.19 -8.42 -21.18
C SER A 78 -18.74 -9.21 -19.95
N ARG A 79 -18.35 -10.48 -20.12
CA ARG A 79 -17.87 -11.32 -19.03
C ARG A 79 -16.62 -10.74 -18.37
N TRP A 80 -15.68 -10.24 -19.17
CA TRP A 80 -14.46 -9.62 -18.65
C TRP A 80 -14.77 -8.36 -17.83
N LYS A 81 -15.58 -7.45 -18.38
CA LYS A 81 -15.99 -6.21 -17.68
C LYS A 81 -16.69 -6.51 -16.36
N SER A 82 -17.70 -7.39 -16.36
CA SER A 82 -18.40 -7.77 -15.12
C SER A 82 -17.46 -8.41 -14.09
N SER A 83 -16.48 -9.20 -14.54
CA SER A 83 -15.49 -9.79 -13.63
C SER A 83 -14.54 -8.75 -13.04
N LEU A 84 -14.14 -7.74 -13.82
CA LEU A 84 -13.30 -6.63 -13.35
C LEU A 84 -14.07 -5.74 -12.36
N GLU A 85 -15.33 -5.46 -12.66
CA GLU A 85 -16.21 -4.68 -11.79
C GLU A 85 -16.39 -5.37 -10.42
N GLU A 86 -16.74 -6.66 -10.42
CA GLU A 86 -16.87 -7.44 -9.18
C GLU A 86 -15.55 -7.48 -8.39
N ALA A 87 -14.42 -7.71 -9.07
CA ALA A 87 -13.12 -7.69 -8.42
C ALA A 87 -12.81 -6.33 -7.79
N GLN A 88 -13.24 -5.22 -8.40
CA GLN A 88 -13.05 -3.89 -7.85
C GLN A 88 -13.95 -3.61 -6.64
N ILE A 89 -15.20 -4.09 -6.66
CA ILE A 89 -16.12 -4.04 -5.49
C ILE A 89 -15.51 -4.78 -4.30
N LEU A 90 -15.03 -6.01 -4.54
CA LEU A 90 -14.39 -6.83 -3.50
C LEU A 90 -13.12 -6.17 -2.97
N PHE A 91 -12.31 -5.57 -3.84
CA PHE A 91 -11.13 -4.80 -3.44
C PHE A 91 -11.51 -3.63 -2.51
N VAL A 92 -12.52 -2.82 -2.86
CA VAL A 92 -12.94 -1.69 -2.03
C VAL A 92 -13.42 -2.16 -0.66
N ARG A 93 -14.19 -3.24 -0.61
CA ARG A 93 -14.65 -3.84 0.66
C ARG A 93 -13.47 -4.30 1.51
N PHE A 94 -12.54 -5.06 0.93
CA PHE A 94 -11.33 -5.52 1.60
C PHE A 94 -10.48 -4.35 2.11
N ARG A 95 -10.17 -3.39 1.25
CA ARG A 95 -9.41 -2.18 1.57
C ARG A 95 -10.03 -1.44 2.75
N ASN A 96 -11.34 -1.20 2.71
CA ASN A 96 -12.02 -0.46 3.77
C ASN A 96 -11.99 -1.23 5.10
N GLN A 97 -12.21 -2.55 5.08
CA GLN A 97 -12.12 -3.37 6.28
C GLN A 97 -10.73 -3.30 6.92
N GLU A 98 -9.67 -3.49 6.12
CA GLU A 98 -8.29 -3.41 6.58
C GLU A 98 -7.97 -2.02 7.15
N CYS A 99 -8.25 -0.97 6.39
CA CYS A 99 -7.81 0.38 6.75
C CYS A 99 -8.66 1.03 7.84
N GLN A 100 -9.91 0.62 8.03
CA GLN A 100 -10.78 1.18 9.06
C GLN A 100 -10.78 0.36 10.34
N SER A 101 -10.65 -0.97 10.23
CA SER A 101 -10.77 -1.88 11.37
C SER A 101 -9.46 -2.47 11.85
N VAL A 102 -8.40 -2.49 11.04
CA VAL A 102 -7.12 -3.12 11.40
C VAL A 102 -6.00 -2.10 11.53
N ALA A 103 -5.74 -1.31 10.48
CA ALA A 103 -4.68 -0.29 10.45
C ALA A 103 -4.60 0.64 11.68
N PRO A 104 -5.72 1.06 12.30
CA PRO A 104 -5.64 1.88 13.51
C PRO A 104 -4.88 1.19 14.67
N PHE A 105 -4.84 -0.14 14.72
CA PHE A 105 -4.13 -0.91 15.74
C PHE A 105 -2.67 -1.24 15.37
N GLU A 106 -2.26 -0.96 14.14
CA GLU A 106 -0.92 -1.30 13.61
C GLU A 106 0.11 -0.17 13.82
N GLY A 107 -0.34 1.03 14.21
CA GLY A 107 0.53 2.18 14.42
C GLY A 107 1.55 1.94 15.54
N THR A 108 2.82 2.32 15.29
CA THR A 108 3.95 2.07 16.20
C THR A 108 4.26 3.23 17.14
N LYS A 109 3.53 4.35 17.07
CA LYS A 109 3.81 5.53 17.90
C LYS A 109 3.38 5.27 19.36
N PRO A 110 4.31 5.28 20.34
CA PRO A 110 3.92 5.28 21.74
C PRO A 110 3.17 6.58 22.09
N PRO A 111 2.25 6.56 23.07
CA PRO A 111 1.55 7.77 23.50
C PRO A 111 2.56 8.76 24.10
N GLU A 112 2.84 9.85 23.41
CA GLU A 112 3.69 10.92 23.95
C GLU A 112 2.89 11.81 24.92
N GLY A 113 3.11 11.65 26.23
CA GLY A 113 2.98 12.74 27.20
C GLY A 113 2.11 12.49 28.46
N PRO A 114 2.44 13.13 29.61
CA PRO A 114 1.82 12.89 30.92
C PRO A 114 0.53 13.69 31.18
N ARG A 115 -0.05 14.35 30.17
CA ARG A 115 -1.31 15.09 30.27
C ARG A 115 -2.30 14.60 29.22
N GLY A 116 -2.94 13.46 29.48
CA GLY A 116 -4.19 13.05 28.82
C GLY A 116 -4.20 13.07 27.29
N GLY A 117 -3.04 12.95 26.65
CA GLY A 117 -2.86 13.02 25.21
C GLY A 117 -3.25 11.71 24.57
N ARG A 118 -4.57 11.51 24.42
CA ARG A 118 -5.26 10.38 23.76
C ARG A 118 -4.69 9.01 24.11
N ILE A 119 -5.46 8.24 24.89
CA ILE A 119 -5.46 6.78 24.76
C ILE A 119 -5.84 6.50 23.29
N GLY A 120 -4.85 6.39 22.42
CA GLY A 120 -5.03 6.54 20.99
C GLY A 120 -4.75 5.25 20.27
N PHE A 121 -5.51 4.21 20.55
CA PHE A 121 -5.69 3.15 19.57
C PHE A 121 -6.25 3.81 18.30
N GLY A 122 -5.47 3.90 17.23
CA GLY A 122 -6.02 4.24 15.93
C GLY A 122 -6.15 5.69 15.52
N SER A 123 -5.03 6.32 15.16
CA SER A 123 -5.08 7.65 14.56
C SER A 123 -5.79 7.60 13.20
N PHE A 124 -6.58 8.64 12.92
CA PHE A 124 -7.10 8.93 11.59
C PHE A 124 -6.01 8.92 10.50
N GLU A 125 -4.77 9.24 10.89
CA GLU A 125 -3.59 9.18 10.01
C GLU A 125 -3.29 7.76 9.52
N GLU A 126 -3.26 6.75 10.39
CA GLU A 126 -2.98 5.36 9.99
C GLU A 126 -4.01 4.84 8.99
N ARG A 127 -5.27 5.26 9.12
CA ARG A 127 -6.33 4.94 8.16
C ARG A 127 -6.02 5.52 6.78
N LEU A 128 -5.64 6.80 6.73
CA LEU A 128 -5.30 7.47 5.46
C LEU A 128 -4.05 6.87 4.82
N LEU A 129 -3.01 6.60 5.61
CA LEU A 129 -1.79 5.93 5.13
C LEU A 129 -2.12 4.59 4.47
N CYS A 130 -2.91 3.75 5.15
CA CYS A 130 -3.36 2.46 4.62
C CYS A 130 -4.17 2.62 3.31
N LEU A 131 -5.12 3.56 3.27
CA LEU A 131 -5.93 3.79 2.08
C LEU A 131 -5.08 4.18 0.87
N ILE A 132 -4.14 5.11 1.06
CA ILE A 132 -3.21 5.55 0.00
C ILE A 132 -2.39 4.36 -0.50
N ASP A 133 -1.79 3.58 0.41
CA ASP A 133 -0.93 2.45 0.02
C ASP A 133 -1.69 1.38 -0.76
N LYS A 134 -2.89 1.01 -0.31
CA LYS A 134 -3.71 0.01 -0.98
C LYS A 134 -4.20 0.51 -2.35
N ASN A 135 -4.57 1.79 -2.47
CA ASN A 135 -4.97 2.39 -3.74
C ASN A 135 -3.80 2.40 -4.75
N VAL A 136 -2.62 2.83 -4.33
CA VAL A 136 -1.41 2.85 -5.18
C VAL A 136 -1.00 1.44 -5.59
N ALA A 137 -1.03 0.47 -4.66
CA ALA A 137 -0.73 -0.92 -4.97
C ALA A 137 -1.69 -1.51 -6.00
N ARG A 138 -3.00 -1.27 -5.84
CA ARG A 138 -4.01 -1.73 -6.80
C ARG A 138 -3.86 -1.06 -8.16
N THR A 139 -3.54 0.22 -8.19
CA THR A 139 -3.27 0.97 -9.42
C THR A 139 -2.13 0.33 -10.20
N ARG A 140 -0.98 0.07 -9.54
CA ARG A 140 0.18 -0.59 -10.15
C ARG A 140 -0.12 -1.99 -10.66
N GLU A 141 -0.91 -2.76 -9.92
CA GLU A 141 -1.35 -4.10 -10.35
C GLU A 141 -2.16 -4.03 -11.66
N LEU A 142 -3.12 -3.11 -11.73
CA LEU A 142 -3.95 -2.91 -12.91
C LEU A 142 -3.14 -2.36 -14.08
N GLU A 143 -2.24 -1.40 -13.86
CA GLU A 143 -1.32 -0.90 -14.89
C GLU A 143 -0.48 -2.03 -15.47
N ALA A 144 0.21 -2.81 -14.63
CA ALA A 144 1.05 -3.91 -15.07
C ALA A 144 0.28 -4.96 -15.90
N ARG A 145 -1.02 -5.11 -15.65
CA ARG A 145 -1.88 -6.08 -16.34
C ARG A 145 -2.48 -5.55 -17.65
N TYR A 146 -2.89 -4.29 -17.67
CA TYR A 146 -3.75 -3.75 -18.72
C TYR A 146 -3.13 -2.62 -19.54
N VAL A 147 -2.13 -1.93 -18.98
CA VAL A 147 -1.44 -0.81 -19.63
C VAL A 147 -0.07 -1.31 -20.08
N LYS A 148 0.03 -1.65 -21.36
CA LYS A 148 1.28 -2.03 -22.02
C LYS A 148 1.63 -1.02 -23.10
#